data_AF-A0A955VWP8-F1
#
_entry.id   AF-A0A955VWP8-F1
#
_cell.length_a   1.000
_cell.length_b   1.000
_cell.length_c   1.000
_cell.angle_alpha   90.00
_cell.angle_beta   90.00
_cell.angle_gamma   90.00
#
_symmetry.space_group_name_H-M   'P 1'
#
loop_
_entity.id
_entity.type
_entity.pdbx_description
1 polymer ?
#
loop_
_entity_poly.entity_id
_entity_poly.type
_entity_poly.pdbx_seq_one_letter_code
_entity_poly.pdbx_strand_id
1 'polypeptide(L)' 'MNDLSWDLLRVFLAVADTGSLTRAAEALGSSQPTVGRQVTALEEELDVALFERVGHG' A
#
# COMPACT_ATOMS: atom_id res chain seq x y z
N MET A 1 -21.09 -1.64 1.11
CA MET A 1 -19.76 -1.60 1.77
C MET A 1 -18.76 -1.96 0.68
N ASN A 2 -17.93 -1.00 0.27
CA ASN A 2 -17.14 -1.10 -0.97
C ASN A 2 -15.95 -2.04 -0.71
N ASP A 3 -15.90 -3.19 -1.40
CA ASP A 3 -14.83 -4.21 -1.27
C ASP A 3 -13.42 -3.59 -1.43
N LEU A 4 -13.35 -2.57 -2.30
CA LEU A 4 -12.16 -1.75 -2.53
C LEU A 4 -11.61 -1.10 -1.25
N SER A 5 -12.44 -0.55 -0.35
CA SER A 5 -11.94 0.12 0.88
C SER A 5 -11.25 -0.87 1.82
N TRP A 6 -11.73 -2.11 1.89
CA TRP A 6 -11.09 -3.14 2.72
C TRP A 6 -9.77 -3.61 2.11
N ASP A 7 -9.71 -3.76 0.79
CA ASP A 7 -8.47 -4.09 0.09
C ASP A 7 -7.40 -3.01 0.25
N LEU A 8 -7.77 -1.73 0.25
CA LEU A 8 -6.86 -0.62 0.52
C LEU A 8 -6.26 -0.71 1.94
N LEU A 9 -7.08 -1.02 2.95
CA LEU A 9 -6.61 -1.19 4.33
C LEU A 9 -5.68 -2.41 4.48
N ARG A 10 -5.97 -3.51 3.78
CA ARG A 10 -5.08 -4.69 3.76
C ARG A 10 -3.73 -4.38 3.14
N VAL A 11 -3.73 -3.58 2.07
CA VAL A 11 -2.51 -3.10 1.43
C VAL A 11 -1.71 -2.23 2.38
N PHE A 12 -2.34 -1.25 3.03
CA PHE A 12 -1.69 -0.42 4.03
C PHE A 12 -1.02 -1.25 5.13
N LEU A 13 -1.77 -2.19 5.73
CA LEU A 13 -1.23 -3.04 6.79
C LEU A 13 -0.03 -3.87 6.31
N ALA A 14 -0.14 -4.50 5.13
CA ALA A 14 0.96 -5.28 4.58
C ALA A 14 2.22 -4.44 4.31
N VAL A 15 2.08 -3.20 3.84
CA VAL A 15 3.21 -2.29 3.62
C VAL A 15 3.80 -1.82 4.95
N ALA A 16 2.97 -1.52 5.94
CA ALA A 16 3.42 -1.15 7.29
C ALA A 16 4.18 -2.29 7.98
N ASP A 17 3.68 -3.52 7.90
CA ASP A 17 4.28 -4.71 8.52
C ASP A 17 5.62 -5.09 7.85
N THR A 18 5.71 -4.95 6.53
CA THR A 18 6.89 -5.37 5.77
C THR A 18 7.93 -4.27 5.57
N GLY A 19 7.54 -3.01 5.72
CA GLY A 19 8.34 -1.83 5.39
C GLY A 19 8.73 -1.75 3.92
N SER A 20 8.10 -2.51 3.02
CA SER A 20 8.50 -2.61 1.61
C SER A 20 7.32 -2.93 0.71
N LEU A 21 7.10 -2.09 -0.31
CA LEU A 21 6.07 -2.33 -1.33
C LEU A 21 6.28 -3.68 -2.07
N THR A 22 7.52 -4.10 -2.27
CA THR A 22 7.84 -5.37 -2.92
C THR A 22 7.44 -6.56 -2.04
N ARG A 23 7.86 -6.56 -0.76
CA ARG A 23 7.51 -7.65 0.17
C ARG A 23 6.02 -7.68 0.48
N ALA A 24 5.36 -6.53 0.57
CA ALA A 24 3.92 -6.44 0.73
C ALA A 24 3.19 -7.07 -0.47
N ALA A 25 3.65 -6.81 -1.69
CA ALA A 25 3.09 -7.43 -2.90
C ALA A 25 3.25 -8.94 -2.91
N GLU A 26 4.42 -9.46 -2.51
CA GLU A 26 4.65 -10.90 -2.35
C GLU A 26 3.70 -11.51 -1.31
N ALA A 27 3.56 -10.87 -0.14
CA ALA A 27 2.68 -11.32 0.93
C ALA A 27 1.19 -11.33 0.54
N LEU A 28 0.78 -10.40 -0.33
CA LEU A 28 -0.59 -10.28 -0.82
C LEU A 28 -0.86 -11.08 -2.10
N GLY A 29 0.14 -11.76 -2.68
CA GLY A 29 0.00 -12.42 -3.98
C GLY A 29 -0.32 -11.45 -5.13
N SER A 30 0.18 -10.22 -5.05
CA SER A 30 -0.06 -9.12 -5.98
C SER A 30 1.24 -8.66 -6.64
N SER A 31 1.17 -7.62 -7.47
CA SER A 31 2.36 -6.98 -8.05
C SER A 31 2.71 -5.70 -7.30
N GLN A 32 4.01 -5.39 -7.19
CA GLN A 32 4.48 -4.15 -6.56
C GLN A 32 3.81 -2.89 -7.16
N PRO A 33 3.62 -2.76 -8.49
CA PRO A 33 2.91 -1.62 -9.06
C PRO A 33 1.43 -1.55 -8.64
N THR A 34 0.76 -2.69 -8.47
CA THR A 34 -0.64 -2.73 -7.98
C THR A 34 -0.71 -2.24 -6.54
N VAL A 35 0.14 -2.78 -5.66
CA VAL A 35 0.22 -2.36 -4.25
C VAL A 35 0.55 -0.87 -4.14
N GLY A 36 1.51 -0.37 -4.95
CA GLY A 36 1.85 1.06 -4.97
C GLY A 36 0.65 1.95 -5.36
N ARG A 37 -0.10 1.58 -6.41
CA ARG A 37 -1.31 2.33 -6.79
C ARG A 37 -2.38 2.31 -5.70
N GLN A 38 -2.56 1.19 -5.01
CA GLN A 38 -3.51 1.06 -3.91
C GLN A 38 -3.11 1.92 -2.71
N VAL A 39 -1.82 1.97 -2.35
CA VAL A 39 -1.33 2.91 -1.32
C VAL A 39 -1.65 4.35 -1.72
N THR A 40 -1.32 4.76 -2.95
CA THR A 40 -1.61 6.12 -3.43
C THR A 40 -3.11 6.44 -3.42
N ALA A 41 -3.96 5.51 -3.84
CA ALA A 41 -5.42 5.70 -3.78
C ALA A 41 -5.92 5.90 -2.35
N LEU A 42 -5.35 5.17 -1.37
CA LEU A 42 -5.70 5.35 0.04
C LEU A 42 -5.20 6.68 0.61
N GLU A 43 -3.99 7.09 0.25
CA GLU A 43 -3.44 8.41 0.62
C GLU A 43 -4.30 9.56 0.06
N GLU A 44 -4.78 9.42 -1.17
CA GLU A 44 -5.70 10.37 -1.81
C GLU A 44 -7.09 10.40 -1.14
N GLU A 45 -7.64 9.24 -0.76
CA GLU A 45 -8.93 9.17 -0.06
C GLU A 45 -8.87 9.80 1.33
N LEU A 46 -7.73 9.68 2.01
CA LEU A 46 -7.50 10.19 3.37
C LEU A 46 -6.91 11.60 3.41
N ASP A 47 -6.51 12.15 2.26
CA ASP A 47 -5.77 13.41 2.13
C ASP A 47 -4.52 13.47 3.05
N VAL A 48 -3.79 12.35 3.14
CA VAL A 48 -2.61 12.21 4.00
C VAL A 48 -1.58 11.26 3.39
N ALA A 49 -0.30 11.61 3.51
CA ALA A 49 0.79 10.68 3.20
C ALA A 49 0.91 9.63 4.32
N LEU A 50 0.79 8.35 3.98
CA LEU A 50 0.83 7.23 4.92
C LEU A 50 2.24 6.66 5.08
N PHE A 51 3.08 6.80 4.05
CA PHE A 51 4.45 6.29 4.06
C PHE A 51 5.45 7.33 3.57
N GLU A 52 6.61 7.40 4.23
CA GLU A 52 7.73 8.22 3.78
C GLU A 52 8.52 7.49 2.70
N ARG A 53 8.81 8.19 1.58
CA ARG A 53 9.68 7.64 0.52
C ARG A 53 11.13 7.77 0.94
N VAL A 54 11.70 6.70 1.48
CA VAL A 54 13.14 6.62 1.73
C VAL A 54 13.83 6.26 0.42
N GLY A 55 14.34 7.26 -0.30
CA GLY A 55 15.18 7.03 -1.46
C GLY A 55 16.49 6.41 -1.01
N HIS A 56 16.72 5.12 -1.32
CA HIS A 56 18.06 4.57 -1.32
C HIS A 56 18.76 5.08 -2.59
N GLY A 57 19.54 6.15 -2.44
CA GLY A 57 20.46 6.61 -3.47
C GLY A 57 21.56 5.60 -3.76
#